data_AF-A0A9P8IHF3-F1
#
_entry.id   AF-A0A9P8IHF3-F1
#
_cell.length_a   1.000
_cell.length_b   1.000
_cell.length_c   1.000
_cell.angle_alpha   90.00
_cell.angle_beta   90.00
_cell.angle_gamma   90.00
#
_symmetry.space_group_name_H-M   'P 1'
#
loop_
_entity.id
_entity.type
_entity.pdbx_description
1 polymer ?
#
loop_
_entity_poly.entity_id
_entity_poly.type
_entity_poly.pdbx_seq_one_letter_code
_entity_poly.pdbx_strand_id
1 'polypeptide(L)'
;MRYLDTDTLLCWAPAAPSFSNGLHLRYVEDDPASRSEESLRDMQVRTAKPIIEFLTTYIWPGIKLIPASDEAGILPRPQPEVTKEVISGWISGLPAFELAALERCVMAGKSLLVAVRLLVEWSMEFQHIRTQQQQQQQQSDDGAKVELPPRFGIEEAAEAVDLE
;
A
#
# COMPACT_ATOMS: atom_id res chain seq x y z
N MET A 1 -3.08 8.39 15.54
CA MET A 1 -3.11 7.12 14.78
C MET A 1 -4.46 6.73 14.17
N ARG A 2 -5.57 7.47 14.40
CA ARG A 2 -6.88 7.12 13.79
C ARG A 2 -6.86 7.06 12.25
N TYR A 3 -5.97 7.83 11.61
CA TYR A 3 -5.80 7.83 10.16
C TYR A 3 -5.35 6.47 9.59
N LEU A 4 -4.59 5.68 10.36
CA LEU A 4 -4.14 4.36 9.92
C LEU A 4 -5.29 3.34 9.90
N ASP A 5 -6.33 3.54 10.72
CA ASP A 5 -7.52 2.69 10.72
C ASP A 5 -8.38 2.89 9.46
N THR A 6 -8.16 3.99 8.74
CA THR A 6 -8.89 4.40 7.53
C THR A 6 -7.91 4.79 6.42
N ASP A 7 -6.76 4.13 6.35
CA ASP A 7 -5.76 4.42 5.34
C ASP A 7 -6.28 3.98 3.96
N THR A 8 -6.28 4.89 2.99
CA THR A 8 -6.73 4.65 1.61
C THR A 8 -6.16 3.35 1.01
N LEU A 9 -4.89 3.03 1.28
CA LEU A 9 -4.24 1.83 0.73
C LEU A 9 -4.79 0.52 1.32
N LEU A 10 -5.47 0.59 2.46
CA LEU A 10 -6.06 -0.54 3.18
C LEU A 10 -7.60 -0.62 2.99
N CYS A 11 -8.21 0.38 2.36
CA CYS A 11 -9.64 0.45 2.07
C CYS A 11 -9.94 -0.29 0.76
N TRP A 12 -10.12 -1.60 0.82
CA TRP A 12 -10.40 -2.39 -0.38
C TRP A 12 -11.89 -2.57 -0.63
N ALA A 13 -12.25 -2.64 -1.91
CA ALA A 13 -13.58 -3.00 -2.36
C ALA A 13 -13.99 -4.39 -1.81
N PRO A 14 -15.29 -4.61 -1.58
CA PRO A 14 -15.79 -5.91 -1.12
C PRO A 14 -15.34 -7.04 -2.06
N ALA A 15 -15.10 -8.22 -1.49
CA ALA A 15 -14.95 -9.40 -2.33
C ALA A 15 -16.27 -9.61 -3.09
N ALA A 16 -16.22 -9.76 -4.41
CA ALA A 16 -17.41 -10.08 -5.18
C ALA A 16 -18.09 -11.30 -4.55
N PRO A 17 -19.41 -11.26 -4.26
CA PRO A 17 -20.06 -12.39 -3.65
C PRO A 17 -19.87 -13.61 -4.56
N SER A 18 -19.46 -14.74 -3.99
CA SER A 18 -19.38 -16.03 -4.68
C SER A 18 -20.77 -16.57 -5.09
N PHE A 19 -21.81 -15.73 -5.04
CA PHE A 19 -23.17 -16.07 -5.37
C PHE A 19 -23.51 -15.53 -6.75
N SER A 20 -23.52 -16.46 -7.70
CA SER A 20 -24.49 -16.54 -8.78
C SER A 20 -25.93 -16.48 -8.26
N ASN A 21 -26.36 -15.42 -7.57
CA ASN A 21 -27.76 -15.19 -7.23
C ASN A 21 -28.17 -13.78 -7.68
N GLY A 22 -28.55 -13.69 -8.96
CA GLY A 22 -29.79 -13.02 -9.35
C GLY A 22 -29.86 -11.50 -9.32
N LEU A 23 -28.79 -10.77 -9.04
CA LEU A 23 -28.78 -9.31 -9.24
C LEU A 23 -27.59 -8.86 -10.08
N HIS A 24 -27.42 -9.52 -11.23
CA HIS A 24 -26.65 -8.95 -12.32
C HIS A 24 -27.52 -7.88 -12.99
N LEU A 25 -27.49 -6.65 -12.48
CA LEU A 25 -27.78 -5.48 -13.29
C LEU A 25 -26.52 -5.14 -14.11
N ARG A 26 -26.00 -6.12 -14.85
CA ARG A 26 -25.31 -5.86 -16.11
C ARG A 26 -26.23 -6.46 -17.17
N TYR A 27 -26.59 -5.62 -18.14
CA TYR A 27 -26.76 -6.10 -19.51
C TYR A 27 -25.48 -6.89 -19.86
N VAL A 28 -25.52 -8.21 -19.72
CA VAL A 28 -24.51 -9.10 -20.27
C VAL A 28 -25.20 -9.74 -21.46
N GLU A 29 -24.96 -9.16 -22.63
CA GLU A 29 -24.92 -9.96 -23.85
C GLU A 29 -23.87 -11.05 -23.63
N ASP A 30 -24.23 -12.29 -23.96
CA ASP A 30 -23.39 -13.50 -23.86
C ASP A 30 -22.12 -13.38 -24.72
N ASP A 31 -21.14 -12.60 -24.25
CA ASP A 31 -19.80 -12.57 -24.83
C ASP A 31 -18.81 -13.32 -23.91
N PRO A 32 -18.27 -14.48 -24.33
CA PRO A 32 -17.24 -15.20 -23.58
C PRO A 32 -15.92 -14.41 -23.39
N ALA A 33 -15.74 -13.25 -24.04
CA ALA A 33 -14.64 -12.32 -23.79
C ALA A 33 -14.79 -11.49 -22.50
N SER A 34 -15.99 -11.43 -21.90
CA SER A 34 -16.28 -10.61 -20.70
C SER A 34 -15.81 -11.22 -19.36
N ARG A 35 -15.20 -12.41 -19.37
CA ARG A 35 -14.79 -13.16 -18.16
C ARG A 35 -13.38 -12.82 -17.63
N SER A 36 -12.67 -11.85 -18.23
CA SER A 36 -11.26 -11.57 -17.91
C SER A 36 -10.95 -10.11 -17.56
N GLU A 37 -11.91 -9.35 -17.05
CA GLU A 37 -11.62 -8.01 -16.52
C GLU A 37 -11.19 -8.12 -15.04
N GLU A 38 -9.96 -7.70 -14.73
CA GLU A 38 -9.42 -7.59 -13.37
C GLU A 38 -10.39 -6.79 -12.49
N SER A 39 -10.78 -7.31 -11.32
CA SER A 39 -11.71 -6.56 -10.45
C SER A 39 -11.01 -5.36 -9.79
N LEU A 40 -11.76 -4.34 -9.40
CA LEU A 40 -11.21 -3.19 -8.65
C LEU A 40 -10.44 -3.65 -7.41
N ARG A 41 -10.97 -4.66 -6.72
CA ARG A 41 -10.32 -5.25 -5.56
C ARG A 41 -8.98 -5.89 -5.92
N ASP A 42 -8.90 -6.58 -7.05
CA ASP A 42 -7.65 -7.21 -7.50
C ASP A 42 -6.61 -6.13 -7.83
N MET A 43 -7.01 -5.04 -8.49
CA MET A 43 -6.14 -3.88 -8.75
C MET A 43 -5.65 -3.24 -7.44
N GLN A 44 -6.55 -3.00 -6.49
CA GLN A 44 -6.22 -2.44 -5.17
C GLN A 44 -5.22 -3.32 -4.41
N VAL A 45 -5.46 -4.64 -4.35
CA VAL A 45 -4.57 -5.59 -3.68
C VAL A 45 -3.22 -5.66 -4.37
N ARG A 46 -3.21 -5.71 -5.71
CA ARG A 46 -1.98 -5.74 -6.52
C ARG A 46 -1.12 -4.50 -6.29
N THR A 47 -1.73 -3.32 -6.20
CA THR A 47 -1.01 -2.06 -5.96
C THR A 47 -0.58 -1.91 -4.50
N ALA A 48 -1.41 -2.31 -3.53
CA ALA A 48 -1.11 -2.20 -2.11
C ALA A 48 0.00 -3.16 -1.65
N LYS A 49 0.01 -4.38 -2.18
CA LYS A 49 0.91 -5.46 -1.75
C LYS A 49 2.41 -5.08 -1.76
N PRO A 50 3.02 -4.58 -2.86
CA PRO A 50 4.44 -4.24 -2.88
C PRO A 50 4.79 -3.11 -1.90
N ILE A 51 3.86 -2.16 -1.68
CA ILE A 51 4.05 -1.06 -0.71
C ILE A 51 4.03 -1.63 0.71
N ILE A 52 3.05 -2.46 1.04
CA ILE A 52 2.93 -3.12 2.36
C ILE A 52 4.16 -4.00 2.62
N GLU A 53 4.57 -4.81 1.66
CA GLU A 53 5.75 -5.68 1.77
C GLU A 53 7.02 -4.87 2.03
N PHE A 54 7.23 -3.78 1.30
CA PHE A 54 8.35 -2.87 1.55
C PHE A 54 8.33 -2.33 2.99
N LEU A 55 7.19 -1.80 3.43
CA LEU A 55 7.08 -1.16 4.75
C LEU A 55 7.30 -2.17 5.87
N THR A 56 6.69 -3.35 5.75
CA THR A 56 6.84 -4.44 6.73
C THR A 56 8.18 -5.16 6.68
N THR A 57 8.98 -4.96 5.62
CA THR A 57 10.33 -5.53 5.51
C THR A 57 11.40 -4.57 6.03
N TYR A 58 11.33 -3.29 5.62
CA TYR A 58 12.43 -2.35 5.82
C TYR A 58 12.17 -1.29 6.89
N ILE A 59 10.90 -0.95 7.16
CA ILE A 59 10.55 0.19 8.03
C ILE A 59 10.00 -0.29 9.37
N TRP A 60 9.04 -1.20 9.32
CA TRP A 60 8.35 -1.75 10.50
C TRP A 60 8.43 -3.29 10.47
N PRO A 61 9.63 -3.87 10.63
CA PRO A 61 9.78 -5.32 10.63
C PRO A 61 8.90 -5.99 11.68
N GLY A 62 8.12 -6.97 11.26
CA GLY A 62 7.30 -7.81 12.14
C GLY A 62 5.92 -7.25 12.52
N ILE A 63 5.51 -6.08 12.00
CA ILE A 63 4.13 -5.62 12.19
C ILE A 63 3.16 -6.33 11.26
N LYS A 64 1.88 -6.36 11.65
CA LYS A 64 0.79 -6.83 10.80
C LYS A 64 -0.11 -5.66 10.43
N LEU A 65 -0.25 -5.42 9.13
CA LEU A 65 -1.25 -4.52 8.57
C LEU A 65 -2.45 -5.35 8.10
N ILE A 66 -3.65 -4.92 8.47
CA ILE A 66 -4.90 -5.56 8.06
C ILE A 66 -5.73 -4.61 7.19
N PRO A 67 -6.62 -5.11 6.31
CA PRO A 67 -7.53 -4.25 5.56
C PRO A 67 -8.44 -3.44 6.49
N ALA A 68 -8.67 -2.17 6.14
CA ALA A 68 -9.43 -1.20 6.92
C ALA A 68 -10.93 -1.52 7.00
N SER A 69 -11.48 -2.24 6.01
CA SER A 69 -12.89 -2.65 6.00
C SER A 69 -13.04 -4.17 6.09
N ASP A 70 -14.18 -4.63 6.60
CA ASP A 70 -14.58 -6.04 6.57
C ASP A 70 -14.85 -6.55 5.14
N GLU A 71 -15.17 -7.84 4.98
CA GLU A 71 -15.39 -8.42 3.64
C GLU A 71 -16.56 -7.78 2.88
N ALA A 72 -17.50 -7.17 3.62
CA ALA A 72 -18.61 -6.40 3.07
C ALA A 72 -18.24 -4.94 2.73
N GLY A 73 -17.07 -4.46 3.17
CA GLY A 73 -16.59 -3.10 2.90
C GLY A 73 -17.26 -2.00 3.72
N ILE A 74 -18.04 -2.34 4.75
CA ILE A 74 -18.92 -1.39 5.45
C ILE A 74 -18.39 -1.03 6.83
N LEU A 75 -17.87 -2.00 7.58
CA LEU A 75 -17.46 -1.77 8.96
C LEU A 75 -15.95 -1.53 9.05
N PRO A 76 -15.52 -0.39 9.63
CA PRO A 76 -14.12 -0.13 9.84
C PRO A 76 -13.54 -1.10 10.87
N ARG A 77 -12.36 -1.63 10.56
CA ARG A 77 -11.60 -2.54 11.41
C ARG A 77 -10.35 -1.82 11.92
N PRO A 78 -10.22 -1.64 13.24
CA PRO A 78 -9.04 -0.99 13.78
C PRO A 78 -7.79 -1.85 13.57
N GLN A 79 -6.66 -1.22 13.26
CA GLN A 79 -5.37 -1.91 13.26
C GLN A 79 -5.03 -2.45 14.66
N PRO A 80 -4.22 -3.52 14.75
CA PRO A 80 -3.69 -4.00 16.02
C PRO A 80 -3.00 -2.89 16.81
N GLU A 81 -3.18 -2.86 18.13
CA GLU A 81 -2.62 -1.78 18.96
C GLU A 81 -1.09 -1.73 18.88
N VAL A 82 -0.44 -2.89 18.90
CA VAL A 82 1.01 -3.01 18.70
C VAL A 82 1.47 -2.37 17.39
N THR A 83 0.71 -2.55 16.31
CA THR A 83 1.00 -1.92 15.01
C THR A 83 0.92 -0.39 15.12
N LYS A 84 -0.10 0.14 15.79
CA LYS A 84 -0.27 1.58 16.00
C LYS A 84 0.85 2.17 16.84
N GLU A 85 1.26 1.48 17.90
CA GLU A 85 2.35 1.89 18.80
C GLU A 85 3.68 1.94 18.07
N VAL A 86 4.03 0.89 17.31
CA VAL A 86 5.27 0.84 16.52
C VAL A 86 5.32 1.99 15.50
N ILE A 87 4.25 2.18 14.74
CA ILE A 87 4.19 3.24 13.73
C ILE A 87 4.22 4.62 14.40
N SER A 88 3.50 4.81 15.52
CA SER A 88 3.52 6.08 16.26
C SER A 88 4.90 6.38 16.83
N GLY A 89 5.61 5.38 17.35
CA GLY A 89 6.98 5.51 17.84
C GLY A 89 7.94 5.89 16.71
N TRP A 90 7.80 5.25 15.54
CA TRP A 90 8.58 5.57 14.36
C TRP A 90 8.36 7.02 13.89
N ILE A 91 7.10 7.46 13.79
CA ILE A 91 6.76 8.84 13.41
C ILE A 91 7.33 9.85 14.42
N SER A 92 7.28 9.52 15.72
CA SER A 92 7.81 10.39 16.78
C SER A 92 9.33 10.53 16.74
N GLY A 93 10.03 9.60 16.09
CA GLY A 93 11.47 9.65 15.89
C GLY A 93 11.91 10.45 14.66
N LEU A 94 10.98 10.93 13.83
CA LEU A 94 11.31 11.67 12.61
C LEU A 94 11.86 13.07 12.91
N PRO A 95 12.88 13.53 12.16
CA PRO A 95 13.27 14.93 12.17
C PRO A 95 12.11 15.85 11.76
N ALA A 96 12.11 17.09 12.27
CA ALA A 96 10.99 18.03 12.07
C ALA A 96 10.64 18.26 10.59
N PHE A 97 11.64 18.28 9.70
CA PHE A 97 11.40 18.48 8.27
C PHE A 97 10.77 17.25 7.61
N GLU A 98 11.19 16.05 7.99
CA GLU A 98 10.61 14.79 7.51
C GLU A 98 9.19 14.60 8.03
N LEU A 99 8.92 15.00 9.27
CA LEU A 99 7.57 15.00 9.82
C LEU A 99 6.63 15.96 9.07
N ALA A 100 7.10 17.17 8.75
CA ALA A 100 6.31 18.14 7.97
C ALA A 100 6.08 17.67 6.53
N ALA A 101 7.05 16.99 5.92
CA ALA A 101 6.89 16.35 4.62
C ALA A 101 5.87 15.21 4.69
N LEU A 102 5.99 14.33 5.69
CA LEU A 102 5.06 13.23 5.92
C LEU A 102 3.63 13.74 6.06
N GLU A 103 3.39 14.74 6.92
CA GLU A 103 2.06 15.32 7.11
C GLU A 103 1.44 15.80 5.79
N ARG A 104 2.21 16.53 4.97
CA ARG A 104 1.71 17.00 3.66
C ARG A 104 1.39 15.86 2.70
N CYS A 105 2.23 14.84 2.65
CA CYS A 105 1.99 13.66 1.81
C CYS A 105 0.74 12.89 2.27
N VAL A 106 0.57 12.71 3.59
CA VAL A 106 -0.62 12.07 4.16
C VAL A 106 -1.89 12.86 3.84
N MET A 107 -1.85 14.18 3.96
CA MET A 107 -3.02 15.02 3.61
C MET A 107 -3.37 14.96 2.13
N ALA A 108 -2.36 14.94 1.24
CA ALA A 108 -2.56 14.90 -0.20
C ALA A 108 -3.09 13.54 -0.68
N GLY A 109 -2.47 12.45 -0.23
CA GLY A 109 -2.80 11.10 -0.66
C GLY A 109 -3.82 10.37 0.21
N LYS A 110 -4.21 10.95 1.35
CA LYS A 110 -5.05 10.32 2.39
C LYS A 110 -4.55 8.96 2.89
N SER A 111 -3.31 8.61 2.58
CA SER A 111 -2.64 7.37 2.97
C SER A 111 -1.35 7.67 3.71
N LEU A 112 -1.23 7.14 4.92
CA LEU A 112 0.01 7.09 5.68
C LEU A 112 1.01 6.13 5.04
N LEU A 113 0.55 4.97 4.57
CA LEU A 113 1.44 3.96 3.99
C LEU A 113 2.11 4.47 2.71
N VAL A 114 1.35 5.06 1.78
CA VAL A 114 1.92 5.64 0.55
C VAL A 114 2.83 6.83 0.88
N ALA A 115 2.43 7.70 1.81
CA ALA A 115 3.24 8.84 2.22
C ALA A 115 4.59 8.40 2.80
N VAL A 116 4.62 7.39 3.68
CA VAL A 116 5.87 6.84 4.22
C VAL A 116 6.72 6.21 3.11
N ARG A 117 6.10 5.46 2.20
CA ARG A 117 6.82 4.83 1.08
C ARG A 117 7.51 5.88 0.20
N LEU A 118 6.85 7.00 -0.09
CA LEU A 118 7.42 8.11 -0.85
C LEU A 118 8.49 8.84 -0.06
N LEU A 119 8.24 9.14 1.22
CA LEU A 119 9.21 9.83 2.10
C LEU A 119 10.54 9.10 2.18
N VAL A 120 10.49 7.79 2.46
CA VAL A 120 11.68 6.92 2.58
C VAL A 120 12.47 6.87 1.26
N GLU A 121 11.78 6.95 0.12
CA GLU A 121 12.46 6.93 -1.17
C GLU A 121 13.27 8.20 -1.43
N TRP A 122 12.80 9.36 -0.96
CA TRP A 122 13.37 10.65 -1.37
C TRP A 122 14.14 11.38 -0.28
N SER A 123 13.85 11.11 0.99
CA SER A 123 14.57 11.70 2.11
C SER A 123 16.03 11.25 2.16
N MET A 124 16.91 12.14 2.62
CA MET A 124 18.31 11.82 2.87
C MET A 124 18.49 10.95 4.12
N GLU A 125 17.62 11.08 5.11
CA GLU A 125 17.67 10.32 6.37
C GLU A 125 17.59 8.80 6.13
N PHE A 126 16.88 8.39 5.09
CA PHE A 126 16.66 6.99 4.73
C PHE A 126 17.57 6.47 3.60
N GLN A 127 18.67 7.16 3.30
CA GLN A 127 19.64 6.71 2.27
C GLN A 127 20.13 5.27 2.51
N HIS A 128 20.38 4.93 3.78
CA HIS A 128 20.85 3.60 4.17
C HIS A 128 19.89 2.47 3.76
N ILE A 129 18.57 2.71 3.82
CA ILE A 129 17.54 1.74 3.44
C ILE A 129 17.58 1.46 1.93
N ARG A 130 17.75 2.52 1.13
CA ARG A 130 17.87 2.39 -0.33
C ARG A 130 19.13 1.63 -0.72
N THR A 131 20.25 1.90 -0.06
CA THR A 131 21.50 1.16 -0.27
C THR A 131 21.33 -0.31 0.09
N GLN A 132 20.64 -0.63 1.19
CA GLN A 132 20.35 -2.01 1.59
C GLN A 132 19.53 -2.76 0.54
N GLN A 133 18.52 -2.12 -0.07
CA GLN A 133 17.72 -2.72 -1.15
C GLN A 133 18.54 -3.05 -2.39
N GLN A 134 19.41 -2.13 -2.81
CA GLN A 134 20.31 -2.36 -3.94
C GLN A 134 21.27 -3.52 -3.68
N GLN A 135 21.76 -3.65 -2.44
CA GLN A 135 22.66 -4.75 -2.05
C GLN A 135 21.94 -6.11 -2.00
N GLN A 136 20.74 -6.18 -1.41
CA GLN A 136 19.96 -7.42 -1.36
C GLN A 136 19.58 -7.90 -2.77
N GLN A 137 19.27 -6.99 -3.69
CA GLN A 137 18.93 -7.33 -5.08
C GLN A 137 20.16 -7.78 -5.90
N GLN A 138 21.35 -7.24 -5.62
CA GLN A 138 22.60 -7.69 -6.26
C GLN A 138 23.06 -9.07 -5.77
N GLN A 139 22.69 -9.49 -4.56
CA GLN A 139 23.02 -10.81 -4.03
C GLN A 139 22.04 -11.91 -4.46
N SER A 140 20.82 -11.56 -4.86
CA SER A 140 19.81 -12.52 -5.34
C SER A 140 19.97 -12.92 -6.81
N ASP A 141 20.85 -12.26 -7.56
CA ASP A 141 20.91 -12.38 -9.02
C ASP A 141 22.16 -13.13 -9.49
N ASP A 142 21.98 -14.40 -9.89
CA ASP A 142 22.99 -15.35 -10.40
C ASP A 142 23.51 -14.97 -11.82
N GLY A 143 23.70 -13.67 -12.08
CA GLY A 143 24.28 -13.15 -13.32
C GLY A 143 23.30 -12.77 -14.43
N ALA A 144 21.98 -12.71 -14.16
CA ALA A 144 21.08 -12.00 -15.07
C ALA A 144 21.26 -10.47 -14.88
N LYS A 145 20.90 -9.67 -15.88
CA LYS A 145 20.76 -8.22 -15.68
C LYS A 145 19.35 -7.99 -15.15
N VAL A 146 19.14 -7.97 -13.84
CA VAL A 146 17.87 -7.48 -13.30
C VAL A 146 17.76 -5.98 -13.60
N GLU A 147 16.80 -5.62 -14.45
CA GLU A 147 16.32 -4.24 -14.53
C GLU A 147 15.76 -3.88 -13.15
N LEU A 148 16.39 -2.91 -12.49
CA LEU A 148 15.92 -2.41 -11.21
C LEU A 148 14.46 -1.94 -11.38
N PRO A 149 13.53 -2.33 -10.49
CA PRO A 149 12.20 -1.74 -10.52
C PRO A 149 12.35 -0.22 -10.42
N PRO A 150 11.53 0.54 -11.15
CA PRO A 150 11.58 1.99 -11.12
C PRO A 150 11.47 2.49 -9.67
N ARG A 151 12.21 3.56 -9.35
CA ARG A 151 12.13 4.17 -8.02
C ARG A 151 10.70 4.59 -7.77
N PHE A 152 10.19 4.34 -6.56
CA PHE A 152 8.85 4.77 -6.18
C PHE A 152 8.76 6.30 -6.14
N GLY A 153 8.23 6.86 -7.20
CA GLY A 153 8.11 8.29 -7.44
C GLY A 153 6.72 8.80 -7.14
N ILE A 154 6.48 10.01 -7.62
CA ILE A 154 5.22 10.73 -7.45
C ILE A 154 4.10 10.04 -8.24
N GLU A 155 4.40 9.48 -9.42
CA GLU A 155 3.40 8.83 -10.26
C GLU A 155 2.92 7.51 -9.64
N GLU A 156 3.85 6.69 -9.12
CA GLU A 156 3.51 5.45 -8.42
C GLU A 156 2.73 5.74 -7.13
N ALA A 157 3.07 6.84 -6.44
CA ALA A 157 2.32 7.30 -5.28
C ALA A 157 0.91 7.77 -5.67
N ALA A 158 0.77 8.50 -6.78
CA ALA A 158 -0.50 8.99 -7.29
C ALA A 158 -1.41 7.85 -7.73
N GLU A 159 -0.88 6.89 -8.50
CA GLU A 159 -1.61 5.69 -8.91
C GLU A 159 -2.09 4.88 -7.69
N ALA A 160 -1.25 4.75 -6.66
CA ALA A 160 -1.60 4.00 -5.46
C ALA A 160 -2.74 4.64 -4.63
N VAL A 161 -2.88 5.97 -4.66
CA VAL A 161 -3.95 6.68 -3.91
C VAL A 161 -5.20 6.94 -4.72
N ASP A 162 -5.15 6.82 -6.05
CA ASP A 162 -6.31 7.01 -6.94
C ASP A 162 -7.22 5.77 -6.97
N LEU A 163 -6.70 4.60 -6.57
CA LEU A 163 -7.41 3.32 -6.54
C LEU A 163 -8.35 3.14 -5.32
N GLU A 164 -9.02 4.18 -4.84
CA GLU A 164 -10.03 4.10 -3.74
C GLU A 164 -11.47 4.03 -4.25
#